data_AF-A0A1G7DLP9-F1
#
_entry.id   AF-A0A1G7DLP9-F1
#
_cell.length_a   1.000
_cell.length_b   1.000
_cell.length_c   1.000
_cell.angle_alpha   90.00
_cell.angle_beta   90.00
_cell.angle_gamma   90.00
#
_symmetry.space_group_name_H-M   'P 1'
#
loop_
_entity.id
_entity.type
_entity.pdbx_description
1 polymer ?
#
loop_
_entity_poly.entity_id
_entity_poly.type
_entity_poly.pdbx_seq_one_letter_code
_entity_poly.pdbx_strand_id
1 'polypeptide(L)'
;MAEDRRHWRIWQRYMDPERFVFLDETGAAINMISRYGWGPRNERLVDATPHGHWRTTTFIAGLRSTGLVAPLVLDGPMTGEAFLA
;
A
#
# COMPACT_ATOMS: atom_id res chain seq x y z
N MET A 1 21.86 0.52 11.85
CA MET A 1 20.92 -0.19 10.95
C MET A 1 20.84 -1.69 11.23
N ALA A 2 21.86 -2.51 10.87
CA ALA A 2 21.77 -3.97 11.07
C ALA A 2 21.81 -4.39 12.55
N GLU A 3 22.58 -3.68 13.36
CA GLU A 3 22.67 -3.90 14.80
C GLU A 3 21.38 -3.50 15.54
N ASP A 4 20.83 -2.32 15.24
CA ASP A 4 19.53 -1.88 15.78
C ASP A 4 18.41 -2.88 15.45
N ARG A 5 18.41 -3.42 14.22
CA ARG A 5 17.46 -4.48 13.83
C ARG A 5 17.64 -5.77 14.62
N ARG A 6 18.88 -6.12 15.00
CA ARG A 6 19.16 -7.29 15.86
C ARG A 6 18.67 -7.03 17.29
N HIS A 7 18.97 -5.86 17.87
CA HIS A 7 18.48 -5.49 19.19
C HIS A 7 16.96 -5.44 19.24
N TRP A 8 16.32 -4.84 18.23
CA TRP A 8 14.87 -4.83 18.10
C TRP A 8 14.27 -6.24 18.08
N ARG A 9 14.84 -7.16 17.29
CA ARG A 9 14.40 -8.57 17.24
C ARG A 9 14.50 -9.29 18.58
N ILE A 10 15.52 -8.98 19.39
CA ILE A 10 15.66 -9.55 20.73
C ILE A 10 14.57 -8.98 21.65
N TRP A 11 14.35 -7.67 21.59
CA TRP A 11 13.36 -6.97 22.40
C TRP A 11 11.91 -7.39 22.12
N GLN A 12 11.58 -7.73 20.86
CA GLN A 12 10.24 -8.20 20.47
C GLN A 12 9.73 -9.36 21.34
N ARG A 13 10.61 -10.21 21.89
CA ARG A 13 10.23 -11.35 22.75
C ARG A 13 9.62 -10.94 24.09
N TYR A 14 9.85 -9.70 24.52
CA TYR A 14 9.37 -9.17 25.80
C TYR A 14 8.15 -8.26 25.62
N MET A 15 7.59 -8.19 24.41
CA MET A 15 6.50 -7.30 24.07
C MET A 15 5.21 -8.09 23.85
N ASP A 16 4.10 -7.57 24.35
CA ASP A 16 2.77 -8.14 24.11
C ASP A 16 2.22 -7.68 22.76
N PRO A 17 2.06 -8.57 21.76
CA PRO A 17 1.61 -8.21 20.42
C PRO A 17 0.22 -7.57 20.39
N GLU A 18 -0.65 -7.85 21.36
CA GLU A 18 -2.02 -7.31 21.38
C GLU A 18 -2.07 -5.81 21.68
N ARG A 19 -1.01 -5.27 22.28
CA ARG A 19 -0.91 -3.85 22.62
C ARG A 19 -0.49 -2.98 21.45
N PHE A 20 -0.04 -3.55 20.34
CA PHE A 20 0.45 -2.80 19.19
C PHE A 20 -0.63 -2.54 18.14
N VAL A 21 -0.45 -1.41 17.45
CA VAL A 21 -1.04 -1.13 16.15
C VAL A 21 0.12 -0.86 15.21
N PHE A 22 0.26 -1.67 14.17
CA PHE A 22 1.23 -1.42 13.10
C PHE A 22 0.57 -0.51 12.07
N LEU A 23 1.09 0.69 11.91
CA LEU A 23 0.62 1.61 10.88
C LEU A 23 1.56 1.53 9.69
N ASP A 24 1.00 1.41 8.48
CA ASP A 24 1.76 1.49 7.25
C ASP A 24 1.00 2.25 6.17
N GLU A 25 1.75 2.79 5.23
CA GLU A 25 1.26 3.56 4.09
C GLU A 25 1.61 2.83 2.80
N THR A 26 0.64 2.72 1.89
CA THR A 26 0.86 2.20 0.53
C THR A 26 0.24 3.12 -0.50
N GLY A 27 1.06 3.61 -1.43
CA GLY A 27 0.58 4.26 -2.65
C GLY A 27 0.15 3.23 -3.68
N ALA A 28 -1.09 3.34 -4.16
CA ALA A 28 -1.61 2.57 -5.27
C ALA A 28 -1.77 3.46 -6.50
N ALA A 29 -1.18 3.03 -7.61
CA ALA A 29 -1.46 3.63 -8.90
C ALA A 29 -2.71 2.99 -9.49
N ILE A 30 -3.66 3.81 -9.93
CA ILE A 30 -4.91 3.36 -10.55
C ILE A 30 -4.76 3.07 -12.06
N ASN A 31 -3.53 3.08 -12.58
CA ASN A 31 -3.21 2.80 -13.98
C ASN A 31 -3.13 1.29 -14.28
N MET A 32 -4.03 0.52 -13.67
CA MET A 32 -4.09 -0.93 -13.80
C MET A 32 -4.64 -1.30 -15.18
N ILE A 33 -3.73 -1.41 -16.16
CA ILE A 33 -4.04 -1.86 -17.52
C ILE A 33 -3.60 -3.32 -17.70
N SER A 34 -4.33 -4.07 -18.52
CA SER A 34 -3.88 -5.40 -18.89
C SER A 34 -2.57 -5.30 -19.67
N ARG A 35 -1.53 -6.02 -19.21
CA ARG A 35 -0.22 -6.04 -19.88
C ARG A 35 -0.19 -6.96 -21.09
N TYR A 36 -1.12 -7.91 -21.15
CA TYR A 36 -1.20 -8.95 -22.17
C TYR A 36 -2.65 -9.20 -22.53
N GLY A 37 -2.87 -9.69 -23.75
CA GLY A 37 -4.16 -10.19 -24.18
C GLY A 37 -4.01 -11.21 -25.29
N TRP A 38 -5.11 -11.84 -25.65
CA TRP A 38 -5.16 -12.88 -26.66
C TRP A 38 -5.84 -12.35 -27.92
N GLY A 39 -5.29 -12.68 -29.08
CA GLY A 39 -5.82 -12.26 -30.38
C GLY A 39 -5.43 -13.24 -31.49
N PRO A 40 -5.93 -13.02 -32.73
CA PRO A 40 -5.59 -13.84 -33.87
C PRO A 40 -4.08 -13.91 -34.10
N ARG A 41 -3.61 -15.07 -34.55
CA ARG A 41 -2.19 -15.29 -34.82
C ARG A 41 -1.75 -14.41 -35.99
N ASN A 42 -0.60 -13.75 -35.81
CA ASN A 42 0.00 -12.79 -36.76
C ASN A 42 -0.75 -11.45 -36.90
N GLU A 43 -1.68 -11.13 -36.00
CA GLU A 43 -2.35 -9.83 -35.95
C GLU A 43 -1.98 -9.05 -34.69
N ARG A 44 -1.93 -7.71 -34.80
CA ARG A 44 -1.70 -6.86 -33.63
C ARG A 44 -2.97 -6.80 -32.80
N LEU A 45 -2.88 -7.14 -31.52
CA LEU A 45 -3.95 -6.89 -30.57
C LEU A 45 -4.06 -5.38 -30.31
N VAL A 46 -5.22 -4.81 -30.60
CA VAL A 46 -5.57 -3.41 -30.33
C VAL A 46 -6.55 -3.41 -29.17
N ASP A 47 -6.22 -2.65 -28.12
CA ASP A 47 -7.07 -2.49 -26.94
C ASP A 47 -7.18 -1.02 -26.55
N ALA A 48 -8.29 -0.64 -25.94
CA ALA A 48 -8.52 0.70 -25.41
C ALA A 48 -8.02 0.76 -23.97
N THR A 49 -7.22 1.77 -23.65
CA THR A 49 -6.78 2.01 -22.28
C THR A 49 -7.35 3.34 -21.78
N PRO A 50 -7.67 3.48 -20.49
CA PRO A 50 -7.99 4.77 -19.92
C PRO A 50 -6.81 5.73 -20.17
N HIS A 51 -7.07 6.89 -20.79
CA HIS A 51 -6.07 7.94 -20.95
C HIS A 51 -6.53 9.17 -20.17
N GLY A 52 -5.86 9.50 -19.07
CA GLY A 52 -6.27 10.62 -18.20
C GLY A 52 -5.49 10.68 -16.88
N HIS A 53 -5.64 11.81 -16.17
CA HIS A 53 -4.88 12.19 -14.97
C HIS A 53 -4.69 11.04 -13.97
N TRP A 54 -3.49 10.47 -13.99
CA TRP A 54 -3.07 9.45 -13.05
C TRP A 54 -3.01 10.05 -11.65
N ARG A 55 -3.98 9.68 -10.80
CA ARG A 55 -3.92 9.96 -9.37
C ARG A 55 -3.26 8.77 -8.68
N THR A 56 -2.21 9.05 -7.92
CA THR A 56 -1.74 8.11 -6.91
C THR A 56 -2.68 8.23 -5.73
N THR A 57 -3.31 7.12 -5.37
CA THR A 57 -4.15 7.05 -4.18
C THR A 57 -3.29 6.47 -3.06
N THR A 58 -3.17 7.18 -1.95
CA THR A 58 -2.49 6.67 -0.76
C THR A 58 -3.52 5.97 0.13
N PHE A 59 -3.23 4.73 0.49
CA PHE A 59 -3.96 3.97 1.48
C PHE A 59 -3.13 3.85 2.76
N ILE A 60 -3.74 4.16 3.89
CA ILE A 60 -3.16 3.97 5.22
C ILE A 60 -4.07 3.05 6.01
N ALA A 61 -3.47 2.12 6.73
CA ALA A 61 -4.21 1.32 7.69
C ALA A 61 -3.35 0.94 8.89
N GLY A 62 -4.02 0.80 10.02
CA GLY A 62 -3.48 0.10 11.17
C GLY A 62 -3.73 -1.41 11.04
N LEU A 63 -2.83 -2.20 11.60
CA LEU A 63 -2.98 -3.64 11.75
C LEU A 63 -2.80 -4.02 13.22
N ARG A 64 -3.80 -4.71 13.77
CA ARG A 64 -3.76 -5.37 15.08
C ARG A 64 -3.76 -6.89 14.88
N SER A 65 -3.49 -7.63 15.95
CA SER A 65 -3.67 -9.10 15.97
C SER A 65 -5.10 -9.53 15.62
N THR A 66 -6.08 -8.66 15.85
CA THR A 66 -7.50 -8.89 15.55
C THR A 66 -7.91 -8.49 14.12
N GLY A 67 -7.01 -7.87 13.35
CA GLY A 67 -7.26 -7.49 11.96
C GLY A 67 -6.94 -6.03 11.64
N LEU A 68 -7.40 -5.60 10.46
CA LEU A 68 -7.18 -4.26 9.93
C LEU A 68 -8.07 -3.23 10.64
N VAL A 69 -7.50 -2.08 10.99
CA VAL A 69 -8.17 -1.00 11.71
C VAL A 69 -7.81 0.36 11.10
N ALA A 70 -8.63 1.38 11.33
CA ALA A 70 -8.40 2.76 10.89
C ALA A 70 -7.99 2.91 9.38
N PRO A 71 -8.76 2.34 8.43
CA PRO A 71 -8.47 2.53 7.02
C PRO A 71 -8.73 3.99 6.60
N LEU A 72 -7.78 4.60 5.89
CA LEU A 72 -7.89 5.92 5.29
C LEU A 72 -7.39 5.86 3.84
N VAL A 73 -8.12 6.53 2.94
CA VAL A 73 -7.78 6.67 1.53
C VAL A 73 -7.66 8.16 1.19
N LEU A 74 -6.54 8.55 0.60
CA LEU A 74 -6.24 9.92 0.21
C LEU A 74 -5.98 10.02 -1.30
N ASP A 75 -6.54 11.05 -1.92
CA ASP A 75 -6.25 11.45 -3.31
C ASP A 75 -4.96 12.29 -3.35
N GLY A 76 -3.84 11.66 -2.98
CA GLY A 76 -2.53 12.30 -2.87
C GLY A 76 -1.69 11.69 -1.74
N PRO A 77 -0.48 12.21 -1.51
CA PRO A 77 0.42 11.70 -0.47
C PRO A 77 -0.15 11.96 0.94
N MET A 78 0.26 11.14 1.91
CA MET A 78 0.09 11.50 3.32
C MET A 78 0.89 12.77 3.64
N THR A 79 0.25 13.74 4.28
CA THR A 79 0.88 14.97 4.78
C THR A 79 0.80 15.02 6.30
N GLY A 80 1.61 15.87 6.94
CA GLY A 80 1.53 16.05 8.40
C GLY A 80 0.15 16.54 8.86
N GLU A 81 -0.51 17.40 8.09
CA GLU A 81 -1.87 17.87 8.38
C GLU A 81 -2.89 16.73 8.22
N ALA A 82 -2.79 15.92 7.17
CA ALA A 82 -3.67 14.78 6.96
C ALA A 82 -3.49 13.69 8.03
N PHE A 83 -2.29 13.56 8.60
CA PHE A 83 -2.02 12.64 9.71
C PHE A 83 -2.63 13.09 11.04
N LEU A 84 -2.77 14.40 11.24
CA LEU A 84 -3.29 15.00 12.48
C LEU A 84 -4.82 15.16 12.48
N ALA A 85 -5.44 15.17 11.30
CA ALA A 85 -6.89 15.30 11.11
C ALA A 85 -7.65 14.06 11.58
#